data_AF-A0A059EDS6-F1
#
_entry.id   AF-A0A059EDS6-F1
#
_cell.length_a   1.000
_cell.length_b   1.000
_cell.length_c   1.000
_cell.angle_alpha   90.00
_cell.angle_beta   90.00
_cell.angle_gamma   90.00
#
_symmetry.space_group_name_H-M   'P 1'
#
loop_
_entity.id
_entity.type
_entity.pdbx_description
1 polymer ?
#
loop_
_entity_poly.entity_id
_entity_poly.type
_entity_poly.pdbx_seq_one_letter_code
_entity_poly.pdbx_strand_id
1 'polypeptide(L)'
;MKRLGVLLVSLALVTGCSGEDVPTDESSGMDEADIRMIAGELAIQKGINLFCDRDQSDRLSGFMEDLRYEGVARELREDIAADSVDLMNKISAEEAEYICTPEMFESADLRVSAALLAWDEMRGITQ
;
A
#
# COMPACT_ATOMS: atom_id res chain seq x y z
N MET A 1 -73.93 -10.89 33.85
CA MET A 1 -72.97 -11.49 32.91
C MET A 1 -71.74 -10.59 32.82
N LYS A 2 -70.56 -11.21 32.92
CA LYS A 2 -69.17 -10.76 32.64
C LYS A 2 -68.58 -9.56 33.43
N ARG A 3 -67.45 -9.90 34.07
CA ARG A 3 -66.64 -9.15 35.03
C ARG A 3 -65.66 -8.22 34.32
N LEU A 4 -65.29 -7.12 34.99
CA LEU A 4 -64.11 -6.32 34.72
C LEU A 4 -62.86 -7.19 34.64
N GLY A 5 -62.01 -6.91 33.65
CA GLY A 5 -60.63 -7.38 33.57
C GLY A 5 -59.74 -6.21 33.16
N VAL A 6 -59.13 -5.55 34.13
CA VAL A 6 -57.93 -4.73 33.96
C VAL A 6 -56.75 -5.66 34.26
N LEU A 7 -55.77 -5.79 33.35
CA LEU A 7 -54.42 -6.29 33.65
C LEU A 7 -53.47 -5.96 32.47
N LEU A 8 -52.49 -5.10 32.78
CA LEU A 8 -51.07 -5.08 32.40
C LEU A 8 -50.69 -5.03 30.90
N VAL A 9 -50.16 -3.90 30.43
CA VAL A 9 -48.72 -3.54 30.42
C VAL A 9 -47.90 -4.45 29.49
N SER A 10 -47.46 -3.87 28.37
CA SER A 10 -46.17 -4.14 27.71
C SER A 10 -45.90 -3.05 26.69
N LEU A 11 -45.25 -1.98 27.14
CA LEU A 11 -44.68 -0.95 26.28
C LEU A 11 -43.39 -1.54 25.69
N ALA A 12 -43.45 -2.08 24.47
CA ALA A 12 -42.27 -2.55 23.77
C ALA A 12 -41.61 -1.37 23.04
N LEU A 13 -40.76 -0.64 23.77
CA LEU A 13 -39.66 0.13 23.17
C LEU A 13 -38.49 -0.83 23.02
N VAL A 14 -38.29 -1.35 21.81
CA VAL A 14 -36.98 -1.84 21.38
C VAL A 14 -36.58 -0.99 20.18
N THR A 15 -35.69 -0.06 20.46
CA THR A 15 -34.85 0.65 19.51
C THR A 15 -34.08 -0.38 18.68
N GLY A 16 -34.61 -0.72 17.49
CA GLY A 16 -33.84 -1.38 16.46
C GLY A 16 -33.02 -0.32 15.74
N CYS A 17 -31.74 -0.23 16.09
CA CYS A 17 -30.78 0.67 15.47
C CYS A 17 -30.86 0.60 13.94
N SER A 18 -30.89 1.79 13.35
CA SER A 18 -30.19 2.17 12.12
C SER A 18 -29.69 0.99 11.29
N GLY A 19 -30.49 0.63 10.29
CA GLY A 19 -29.93 0.16 9.03
C GLY A 19 -29.57 1.36 8.17
N GLU A 20 -28.75 2.30 8.69
CA GLU A 20 -27.73 2.86 7.83
C GLU A 20 -26.94 1.63 7.34
N ASP A 21 -26.94 1.41 6.04
CA ASP A 21 -25.83 0.74 5.40
C ASP A 21 -24.58 1.50 5.84
N VAL A 22 -23.95 1.05 6.93
CA VAL A 22 -22.58 1.41 7.26
C VAL A 22 -21.80 0.97 6.03
N PRO A 23 -21.21 1.89 5.25
CA PRO A 23 -20.27 1.51 4.22
C PRO A 23 -19.26 0.63 4.92
N THR A 24 -19.14 -0.59 4.41
CA THR A 24 -18.21 -1.59 4.91
C THR A 24 -16.86 -0.92 4.95
N ASP A 25 -16.35 -0.80 6.18
CA ASP A 25 -15.02 -0.37 6.58
C ASP A 25 -14.43 0.85 5.86
N GLU A 26 -14.08 1.84 6.69
CA GLU A 26 -12.91 2.67 6.46
C GLU A 26 -11.69 1.75 6.22
N SER A 27 -11.50 1.32 4.97
CA SER A 27 -10.18 0.95 4.48
C SER A 27 -9.31 2.14 4.81
N SER A 28 -8.38 1.97 5.75
CA SER A 28 -7.28 2.91 5.93
C SER A 28 -6.74 3.27 4.55
N GLY A 29 -6.96 4.53 4.15
CA GLY A 29 -6.99 4.98 2.77
C GLY A 29 -5.61 5.04 2.12
N MET A 30 -5.09 3.88 1.73
CA MET A 30 -3.93 3.77 0.87
C MET A 30 -4.41 3.30 -0.50
N ASP A 31 -4.25 4.16 -1.50
CA ASP A 31 -4.60 3.83 -2.87
C ASP A 31 -3.65 2.77 -3.44
N GLU A 32 -4.22 1.73 -4.05
CA GLU A 32 -3.44 0.62 -4.60
C GLU A 32 -2.50 1.09 -5.73
N ALA A 33 -2.96 2.02 -6.56
CA ALA A 33 -2.16 2.50 -7.68
C ALA A 33 -0.94 3.28 -7.17
N ASP A 34 -1.10 4.07 -6.11
CA ASP A 34 0.01 4.76 -5.45
C ASP A 34 1.01 3.78 -4.83
N ILE A 35 0.54 2.72 -4.13
CA ILE A 35 1.42 1.67 -3.60
C ILE A 35 2.23 1.02 -4.74
N ARG A 36 1.58 0.66 -5.84
CA ARG A 36 2.24 0.05 -7.00
C ARG A 36 3.26 1.00 -7.63
N MET A 37 2.94 2.30 -7.72
CA MET A 37 3.84 3.32 -8.23
C MET A 37 5.11 3.43 -7.37
N ILE A 38 4.95 3.49 -6.05
CA ILE A 38 6.07 3.56 -5.10
C ILE A 38 6.93 2.30 -5.21
N ALA A 39 6.32 1.12 -5.22
CA ALA A 39 7.03 -0.15 -5.39
C ALA A 39 7.83 -0.18 -6.71
N GLY A 40 7.25 0.33 -7.79
CA GLY A 40 7.88 0.41 -9.10
C GLY A 40 9.16 1.24 -9.08
N GLU A 41 9.15 2.42 -8.46
CA GLU A 41 10.35 3.26 -8.36
C GLU A 41 11.45 2.60 -7.52
N LEU A 42 11.07 1.95 -6.41
CA LEU A 42 11.99 1.19 -5.57
C LEU A 42 12.58 -0.03 -6.30
N ALA A 43 11.76 -0.73 -7.07
CA ALA A 43 12.19 -1.87 -7.89
C ALA A 43 13.14 -1.43 -9.00
N ILE A 44 12.87 -0.29 -9.65
CA ILE A 44 13.76 0.25 -10.68
C ILE A 44 15.13 0.59 -10.09
N GLN A 45 15.17 1.30 -8.96
CA GLN A 45 16.44 1.64 -8.30
C GLN A 45 17.21 0.38 -7.90
N LYS A 46 16.52 -0.62 -7.31
CA LYS A 46 17.12 -1.90 -6.95
C LYS A 46 17.69 -2.63 -8.17
N GLY A 47 16.94 -2.67 -9.27
CA GLY A 47 17.38 -3.28 -10.52
C GLY A 47 18.64 -2.61 -11.07
N ILE A 48 18.69 -1.27 -11.11
CA ILE A 48 19.87 -0.51 -11.53
C ILE A 48 21.06 -0.81 -10.61
N ASN A 49 20.85 -0.81 -9.29
CA ASN A 49 21.93 -1.06 -8.33
C ASN A 49 22.50 -2.47 -8.46
N LEU A 50 21.66 -3.48 -8.62
CA LEU A 50 22.10 -4.86 -8.86
C LEU A 50 22.82 -5.00 -10.20
N PHE A 51 22.30 -4.37 -11.26
CA PHE A 51 22.88 -4.47 -12.60
C PHE A 51 24.25 -3.79 -12.71
N CYS A 52 24.44 -2.68 -11.98
CA CYS A 52 25.67 -1.89 -12.01
C CYS A 52 26.58 -2.14 -10.79
N ASP A 53 26.35 -3.21 -10.03
CA ASP A 53 27.11 -3.58 -8.81
C ASP A 53 27.27 -2.43 -7.80
N ARG A 54 26.24 -1.60 -7.63
CA ARG A 54 26.22 -0.51 -6.64
C ARG A 54 25.75 -1.03 -5.28
N ASP A 55 26.61 -0.88 -4.27
CA ASP A 55 26.26 -1.16 -2.88
C ASP A 55 25.37 -0.04 -2.31
N GLN A 56 24.08 -0.33 -2.19
CA GLN A 56 23.05 0.58 -1.68
C GLN A 56 22.03 -0.21 -0.86
N SER A 57 21.41 0.46 0.12
CA SER A 57 20.39 -0.16 0.96
C SER A 57 19.21 -0.71 0.15
N ASP A 58 18.74 -1.90 0.48
CA ASP A 58 17.57 -2.54 -0.15
C ASP A 58 16.26 -1.94 0.37
N ARG A 59 15.89 -0.79 -0.21
CA ARG A 59 14.68 -0.05 0.16
C ARG A 59 13.39 -0.75 -0.27
N LEU A 60 13.42 -1.52 -1.37
CA LEU A 60 12.25 -2.28 -1.81
C LEU A 60 11.86 -3.34 -0.76
N SER A 61 12.83 -4.09 -0.24
CA SER A 61 12.52 -5.11 0.78
C SER A 61 11.95 -4.48 2.06
N GLY A 62 12.49 -3.33 2.48
CA GLY A 62 11.94 -2.56 3.61
C GLY A 62 10.50 -2.12 3.36
N PHE A 63 10.21 -1.56 2.18
CA PHE A 63 8.86 -1.19 1.79
C PHE A 63 7.89 -2.37 1.76
N MET A 64 8.30 -3.53 1.23
CA MET A 64 7.46 -4.74 1.23
C MET A 64 7.16 -5.25 2.64
N GLU A 65 8.08 -5.06 3.57
CA GLU A 65 7.86 -5.33 4.98
C GLU A 65 6.90 -4.32 5.62
N ASP A 66 7.02 -3.03 5.30
CA ASP A 66 6.08 -1.99 5.74
C ASP A 66 4.66 -2.29 5.26
N LEU A 67 4.46 -2.67 3.99
CA LEU A 67 3.14 -3.05 3.48
C LEU A 67 2.50 -4.18 4.31
N ARG A 68 3.31 -5.12 4.81
CA ARG A 68 2.82 -6.19 5.68
C ARG A 68 2.41 -5.64 7.05
N TYR A 69 3.16 -4.68 7.60
CA TYR A 69 2.82 -4.05 8.89
C TYR A 69 1.58 -3.16 8.81
N GLU A 70 1.41 -2.42 7.71
CA GLU A 70 0.24 -1.59 7.44
C GLU A 70 -1.01 -2.40 7.05
N GLY A 71 -0.94 -3.73 7.10
CA GLY A 71 -2.09 -4.61 6.88
C GLY A 71 -2.54 -4.72 5.42
N VAL A 72 -1.70 -4.34 4.46
CA VAL A 72 -2.01 -4.47 3.03
C VAL A 72 -2.27 -5.94 2.67
N ALA A 73 -3.35 -6.18 1.91
CA ALA A 73 -3.81 -7.50 1.54
C ALA A 73 -2.68 -8.34 0.94
N ARG A 74 -2.61 -9.62 1.32
CA ARG A 74 -1.54 -10.52 0.87
C ARG A 74 -1.49 -10.63 -0.65
N GLU A 75 -2.63 -10.76 -1.30
CA GLU A 75 -2.75 -10.86 -2.75
C GLU A 75 -2.10 -9.65 -3.44
N LEU A 76 -2.44 -8.43 -3.01
CA LEU A 76 -1.82 -7.21 -3.51
C LEU A 76 -0.30 -7.19 -3.29
N ARG A 77 0.19 -7.59 -2.11
CA ARG A 77 1.64 -7.66 -1.84
C ARG A 77 2.36 -8.69 -2.72
N GLU A 78 1.71 -9.82 -3.00
CA GLU A 78 2.25 -10.86 -3.89
C GLU A 78 2.32 -10.36 -5.34
N ASP A 79 1.28 -9.66 -5.81
CA ASP A 79 1.26 -9.03 -7.13
C ASP A 79 2.35 -7.96 -7.26
N ILE A 80 2.48 -7.07 -6.27
CA ILE A 80 3.53 -6.04 -6.26
C ILE A 80 4.92 -6.67 -6.30
N ALA A 81 5.13 -7.77 -5.58
CA ALA A 81 6.41 -8.48 -5.60
C ALA A 81 6.72 -9.04 -6.99
N ALA A 82 5.72 -9.60 -7.68
CA ALA A 82 5.86 -10.10 -9.04
C ALA A 82 6.16 -8.96 -10.02
N ASP A 83 5.38 -7.87 -9.98
CA ASP A 83 5.60 -6.67 -10.82
C ASP A 83 7.00 -6.08 -10.61
N SER A 84 7.46 -6.05 -9.36
CA SER A 84 8.80 -5.55 -9.01
C SER A 84 9.91 -6.40 -9.63
N VAL A 85 9.75 -7.73 -9.61
CA VAL A 85 10.69 -8.66 -10.25
C VAL A 85 10.72 -8.45 -11.76
N ASP A 86 9.55 -8.26 -12.38
CA ASP A 86 9.46 -7.99 -13.82
C ASP A 86 10.16 -6.67 -14.21
N LEU A 87 10.02 -5.62 -13.41
CA LEU A 87 10.74 -4.36 -13.62
C LEU A 87 12.26 -4.52 -13.49
N MET A 88 12.72 -5.23 -12.45
CA MET A 88 14.14 -5.51 -12.26
C MET A 88 14.72 -6.33 -13.43
N ASN A 89 13.97 -7.32 -13.91
CA ASN A 89 14.38 -8.13 -15.06
C ASN A 89 14.49 -7.32 -16.34
N LYS A 90 13.58 -6.36 -16.57
CA LYS A 90 13.67 -5.44 -17.73
C LYS A 90 14.99 -4.67 -17.71
N ILE A 91 15.39 -4.13 -16.56
CA ILE A 91 16.67 -3.40 -16.43
C ILE A 91 17.87 -4.30 -16.74
N SER A 92 17.85 -5.55 -16.27
CA SER A 92 18.94 -6.49 -16.52
C SER A 92 19.11 -6.87 -18.01
N ALA A 93 18.12 -6.59 -18.85
CA ALA A 93 18.14 -6.85 -20.28
C ALA A 93 18.65 -5.64 -21.11
N GLU A 94 18.90 -4.50 -20.48
CA GLU A 94 19.39 -3.28 -21.12
C GLU A 94 20.93 -3.28 -21.27
N GLU A 95 21.46 -2.31 -22.02
CA GLU A 95 22.91 -2.14 -22.16
C GLU A 95 23.50 -1.28 -21.03
N ALA A 96 24.61 -1.75 -20.46
CA ALA A 96 25.27 -1.10 -19.33
C ALA A 96 25.71 0.35 -19.61
N GLU A 97 26.05 0.69 -20.86
CA GLU A 97 26.45 2.04 -21.24
C GLU A 97 25.34 3.09 -21.07
N TYR A 98 24.07 2.68 -21.13
CA TYR A 98 22.93 3.58 -20.93
C TYR A 98 22.44 3.58 -19.49
N ILE A 99 22.54 2.45 -18.78
CA ILE A 99 22.00 2.31 -17.42
C ILE A 99 23.01 2.71 -16.35
N CYS A 100 24.28 2.33 -16.51
CA CYS A 100 25.30 2.53 -15.48
C CYS A 100 25.97 3.90 -15.59
N THR A 101 25.16 4.95 -15.67
CA THR A 101 25.60 6.34 -15.76
C THR A 101 25.30 7.10 -14.47
N PRO A 102 26.12 8.09 -14.09
CA PRO A 102 25.85 8.94 -12.93
C PRO A 102 24.46 9.59 -12.97
N GLU A 103 24.03 10.03 -14.14
CA GLU A 103 22.75 10.70 -14.35
C GLU A 103 21.57 9.75 -14.09
N MET A 104 21.68 8.48 -14.52
CA MET A 104 20.66 7.46 -14.24
C MET A 104 20.58 7.15 -12.75
N PHE A 105 21.72 7.08 -12.07
CA PHE A 105 21.78 6.85 -10.62
C PHE A 105 21.12 8.00 -9.84
N GLU A 106 21.52 9.24 -10.13
CA GLU A 106 20.94 10.42 -9.48
C GLU A 106 19.44 10.51 -9.72
N SER A 107 19.00 10.27 -10.95
CA SER A 107 17.58 10.27 -11.30
C SER A 107 16.80 9.21 -10.53
N ALA A 108 17.31 7.97 -10.44
CA ALA A 108 16.67 6.90 -9.68
C ALA A 108 16.62 7.21 -8.17
N ASP A 109 17.70 7.75 -7.61
CA ASP A 109 17.81 8.10 -6.19
C ASP A 109 16.81 9.24 -5.83
N LEU A 110 16.61 10.22 -6.72
CA LEU A 110 15.61 11.28 -6.57
C LEU A 110 14.18 10.74 -6.61
N ARG A 111 13.84 9.89 -7.58
CA ARG A 111 12.49 9.31 -7.69
C ARG A 111 12.14 8.44 -6.49
N VAL A 112 13.10 7.64 -6.01
CA VAL A 112 12.91 6.86 -4.78
C VAL A 112 12.71 7.76 -3.56
N SER A 113 13.44 8.87 -3.46
CA SER A 113 13.25 9.81 -2.34
C SER A 113 11.85 10.43 -2.36
N ALA A 114 11.35 10.80 -3.55
CA ALA A 114 9.98 11.28 -3.70
C ALA A 114 8.92 10.19 -3.41
N ALA A 115 9.17 8.95 -3.84
CA ALA A 115 8.28 7.82 -3.58
C ALA A 115 8.17 7.50 -2.09
N LEU A 116 9.27 7.58 -1.34
CA LEU A 116 9.27 7.37 0.11
C LEU A 116 8.57 8.52 0.85
N LEU A 117 8.69 9.76 0.37
CA LEU A 117 7.90 10.87 0.91
C LEU A 117 6.40 10.64 0.69
N ALA A 118 6.00 10.22 -0.51
CA ALA A 118 4.61 9.86 -0.80
C ALA A 118 4.13 8.71 0.12
N TRP A 119 4.98 7.72 0.38
CA TRP A 119 4.67 6.64 1.33
C TRP A 119 4.44 7.15 2.75
N ASP A 120 5.31 8.06 3.23
CA ASP A 120 5.15 8.69 4.54
C ASP A 120 3.85 9.50 4.62
N GLU A 121 3.52 10.26 3.57
CA GLU A 121 2.28 11.03 3.47
C GLU A 121 1.02 10.13 3.52
N MET A 122 1.03 9.01 2.78
CA MET A 122 -0.07 8.03 2.80
C MET A 122 -0.32 7.43 4.18
N ARG A 123 0.74 7.32 5.00
CA ARG A 123 0.67 6.84 6.39
C ARG A 123 0.37 7.95 7.41
N GLY A 124 0.17 9.18 6.96
CA GLY A 124 -0.03 10.33 7.84
C GLY A 124 1.23 10.76 8.61
N ILE A 125 2.41 10.34 8.17
CA ILE A 125 3.70 10.76 8.72
C ILE A 125 4.14 12.00 7.94
N THR A 126 3.70 13.17 8.38
CA THR A 126 4.19 14.44 7.80
C THR A 126 5.47 14.87 8.51
N GLN A 127 6.53 15.14 7.74
CA GLN A 127 7.82 15.68 8.23
C GLN A 127 7.76 17.19 8.53
#